data_AF-A0A7X9KD42-F1
#
_entry.id   AF-A0A7X9KD42-F1
#
_cell.length_a   1.000
_cell.length_b   1.000
_cell.length_c   1.000
_cell.angle_alpha   90.00
_cell.angle_beta   90.00
_cell.angle_gamma   90.00
#
_symmetry.space_group_name_H-M   'P 1'
#
loop_
_entity.id
_entity.type
_entity.pdbx_description
1 polymer ?
#
loop_
_entity_poly.entity_id
_entity_poly.type
_entity_poly.pdbx_seq_one_letter_code
_entity_poly.pdbx_strand_id
1 'polypeptide(L)'
;TISLLPEETIAPAAGPGAAIVTDIKAGRAVFGAWAPPVGSRVVFERSDGGPYLAKDAPRKGDVMKIMADPLPCPYFVELENRPGGRVTAWYGDGVRVLGRVIRPLGGTGRFDGTIFQDTGRIRANHPGVIDVCTSPEGLVGGFQIIPLEHAFSREMLGAWKMTQWMIIGPEMGKVDLKGTGPLFSGGLLPGPARGEVLWDLWSSYGRKPLVLARSKGGPWGKMPALSGRQDHALEGITHLRIYYPFTMEPLRDGADPSHRLP
;
A
#
# COMPACT_ATOMS: atom_id res chain seq x y z
N THR A 1 19.51 -3.06 6.48
CA THR A 1 18.13 -3.51 6.21
C THR A 1 18.19 -4.94 5.73
N ILE A 2 17.33 -5.81 6.27
CA ILE A 2 17.16 -7.19 5.80
C ILE A 2 15.81 -7.24 5.07
N SER A 3 15.78 -7.80 3.87
CA SER A 3 14.55 -8.02 3.10
C SER A 3 13.99 -9.42 3.36
N LEU A 4 12.66 -9.54 3.50
CA LEU A 4 11.99 -10.83 3.42
C LEU A 4 11.45 -10.98 1.99
N LEU A 5 11.83 -12.04 1.27
CA LEU A 5 11.51 -12.22 -0.14
C LEU A 5 10.90 -13.61 -0.40
N PRO A 6 9.95 -13.72 -1.35
CA PRO A 6 9.57 -15.01 -1.92
C PRO A 6 10.74 -15.57 -2.74
N GLU A 7 10.84 -16.90 -2.83
CA GLU A 7 11.83 -17.60 -3.67
C GLU A 7 11.69 -17.19 -5.14
N GLU A 8 10.45 -17.11 -5.62
CA GLU A 8 10.11 -16.53 -6.92
C GLU A 8 9.95 -15.01 -6.78
N THR A 9 11.05 -14.26 -6.91
CA THR A 9 11.03 -12.78 -6.96
C THR A 9 11.19 -12.25 -8.38
N ILE A 10 10.42 -11.22 -8.71
CA ILE A 10 10.55 -10.45 -9.96
C ILE A 10 11.43 -9.20 -9.75
N ALA A 11 11.75 -8.87 -8.49
CA ALA A 11 12.59 -7.73 -8.14
C ALA A 11 14.05 -8.15 -7.83
N PRO A 12 15.05 -7.36 -8.23
CA PRO A 12 16.44 -7.63 -7.87
C PRO A 12 16.60 -7.58 -6.34
N ALA A 13 17.01 -8.70 -5.75
CA ALA A 13 17.34 -8.76 -4.34
C ALA A 13 18.57 -7.89 -4.05
N ALA A 14 18.62 -7.28 -2.86
CA ALA A 14 19.86 -6.72 -2.33
C ALA A 14 20.93 -7.82 -2.22
N GLY A 15 22.21 -7.43 -2.24
CA GLY A 15 23.35 -8.36 -2.34
C GLY A 15 23.39 -9.50 -1.31
N PRO A 16 24.31 -10.48 -1.46
CA PRO A 16 24.38 -11.66 -0.60
C PRO A 16 24.30 -11.33 0.90
N GLY A 17 23.41 -12.02 1.63
CA GLY A 17 23.18 -11.78 3.07
C GLY A 17 22.22 -10.62 3.41
N ALA A 18 21.69 -9.90 2.42
CA ALA A 18 20.74 -8.81 2.64
C ALA A 18 19.26 -9.27 2.66
N ALA A 19 18.99 -10.56 2.47
CA ALA A 19 17.63 -11.09 2.42
C ALA A 19 17.46 -12.45 3.09
N ILE A 20 16.28 -12.67 3.67
CA ILE A 20 15.72 -13.97 4.03
C ILE A 20 14.78 -14.36 2.89
N VAL A 21 15.06 -15.50 2.25
CA VAL A 21 14.25 -16.03 1.16
C VAL A 21 13.36 -17.15 1.71
N THR A 22 12.08 -17.15 1.34
CA THR A 22 11.07 -18.12 1.78
C THR A 22 10.46 -18.84 0.60
N ASP A 23 9.97 -20.05 0.79
CA ASP A 23 9.17 -20.82 -0.18
C ASP A 23 7.72 -20.32 -0.31
N ILE A 24 7.36 -19.27 0.42
CA ILE A 24 6.05 -18.62 0.33
C ILE A 24 5.94 -17.92 -1.03
N LYS A 25 4.89 -18.25 -1.77
CA LYS A 25 4.61 -17.66 -3.10
C LYS A 25 4.41 -16.14 -3.02
N ALA A 26 4.92 -15.42 -4.02
CA ALA A 26 4.66 -14.00 -4.20
C ALA A 26 3.15 -13.70 -4.25
N GLY A 27 2.74 -12.59 -3.64
CA GLY A 27 1.33 -12.19 -3.60
C GLY A 27 0.43 -13.01 -2.66
N ARG A 28 0.98 -13.97 -1.90
CA ARG A 28 0.24 -14.84 -0.97
C ARG A 28 0.77 -14.72 0.45
N ALA A 29 -0.05 -15.11 1.43
CA ALA A 29 0.32 -15.12 2.84
C ALA A 29 0.97 -13.78 3.27
N VAL A 30 2.18 -13.79 3.82
CA VAL A 30 2.91 -12.57 4.27
C VAL A 30 3.27 -11.60 3.14
N PHE A 31 3.16 -12.02 1.88
CA PHE A 31 3.30 -11.17 0.69
C PHE A 31 1.94 -10.77 0.07
N GLY A 32 0.83 -11.11 0.72
CA GLY A 32 -0.54 -10.86 0.25
C GLY A 32 -1.52 -10.65 1.42
N ALA A 33 -2.43 -11.60 1.63
CA ALA A 33 -3.50 -11.51 2.64
C ALA A 33 -3.02 -11.19 4.08
N TRP A 34 -1.87 -11.73 4.46
CA TRP A 34 -1.25 -11.61 5.79
C TRP A 34 -0.10 -10.61 5.81
N ALA A 35 0.03 -9.76 4.78
CA ALA A 35 1.07 -8.75 4.75
C ALA A 35 0.99 -7.84 5.98
N PRO A 36 2.13 -7.56 6.64
CA PRO A 36 2.18 -6.62 7.73
C PRO A 36 2.04 -5.18 7.21
N PRO A 37 1.42 -4.27 7.99
CA PRO A 37 1.45 -2.84 7.73
C PRO A 37 2.88 -2.31 7.53
N VAL A 38 3.03 -1.28 6.70
CA VAL A 38 4.33 -0.62 6.54
C VAL A 38 4.73 0.04 7.86
N GLY A 39 5.96 -0.21 8.30
CA GLY A 39 6.47 0.27 9.59
C GLY A 39 6.26 -0.70 10.77
N SER A 40 5.69 -1.90 10.53
CA SER A 40 5.61 -2.95 11.53
C SER A 40 6.96 -3.27 12.17
N ARG A 41 6.97 -3.44 13.49
CA ARG A 41 8.18 -3.78 14.26
C ARG A 41 8.57 -5.24 14.01
N VAL A 42 9.84 -5.47 13.72
CA VAL A 42 10.41 -6.81 13.57
C VAL A 42 11.32 -7.12 14.75
N VAL A 43 11.11 -8.25 15.42
CA VAL A 43 11.96 -8.76 16.51
C VAL A 43 12.35 -10.20 16.22
N PHE A 44 13.47 -10.63 16.78
CA PHE A 44 13.95 -12.01 16.68
C PHE A 44 14.00 -12.65 18.06
N GLU A 45 13.75 -13.95 18.14
CA GLU A 45 13.84 -14.73 19.37
C GLU A 45 14.73 -15.95 19.15
N ARG A 46 15.57 -16.26 20.15
CA ARG A 46 16.37 -17.48 20.17
C ARG A 46 15.61 -18.57 20.89
N SER A 47 15.91 -19.83 20.57
CA SER A 47 15.30 -20.99 21.26
C SER A 47 15.53 -21.01 22.77
N ASP A 48 16.59 -20.35 23.26
CA ASP A 48 17.04 -20.33 24.65
C ASP A 48 17.15 -18.91 25.25
N GLY A 49 16.67 -17.88 24.53
CA GLY A 49 16.89 -16.48 24.88
C GLY A 49 15.67 -15.60 24.70
N GLY A 50 15.75 -14.38 25.26
CA GLY A 50 14.70 -13.36 25.10
C GLY A 50 14.67 -12.72 23.70
N PRO A 51 13.61 -11.93 23.41
CA PRO A 51 13.50 -11.21 22.15
C PRO A 51 14.61 -10.14 22.01
N TYR A 52 15.10 -9.96 20.80
CA TYR A 52 16.13 -8.97 20.47
C TYR A 52 15.89 -8.31 19.11
N LEU A 53 16.52 -7.15 18.90
CA LEU A 53 16.56 -6.47 17.62
C LEU A 53 17.85 -6.86 16.87
N ALA A 54 17.70 -7.41 15.68
CA ALA A 54 18.85 -7.82 14.86
C ALA A 54 19.65 -6.58 14.42
N LYS A 55 20.92 -6.52 14.83
CA LYS A 55 21.91 -5.57 14.31
C LYS A 55 22.69 -6.14 13.13
N ASP A 56 22.87 -7.46 13.14
CA ASP A 56 23.54 -8.26 12.12
C ASP A 56 22.58 -9.31 11.56
N ALA A 57 23.04 -10.12 10.59
CA ALA A 57 22.25 -11.22 10.04
C ALA A 57 21.78 -12.18 11.15
N PRO A 58 20.50 -12.59 11.18
CA PRO A 58 20.01 -13.56 12.14
C PRO A 58 20.70 -14.92 11.97
N ARG A 59 20.77 -15.69 13.06
CA ARG A 59 21.37 -17.01 13.11
C ARG A 59 20.35 -18.06 12.69
N LYS A 60 20.86 -19.19 12.21
CA LYS A 60 20.04 -20.38 11.97
C LYS A 60 19.35 -20.80 13.27
N GLY A 61 18.04 -20.95 13.24
CA GLY A 61 17.21 -21.32 14.39
C GLY A 61 16.53 -20.13 15.08
N ASP A 62 16.88 -18.89 14.73
CA ASP A 62 16.15 -17.72 15.24
C ASP A 62 14.73 -17.66 14.67
N VAL A 63 13.78 -17.26 15.50
CA VAL A 63 12.38 -17.03 15.12
C VAL A 63 12.16 -15.54 14.88
N MET A 64 11.83 -15.17 13.65
CA MET A 64 11.46 -13.79 13.31
C MET A 64 9.97 -13.55 13.60
N LYS A 65 9.66 -12.52 14.38
CA LYS A 65 8.29 -12.07 14.66
C LYS A 65 8.07 -10.67 14.10
N ILE A 66 6.99 -10.52 13.33
CA ILE A 66 6.56 -9.23 12.78
C ILE A 66 5.30 -8.80 13.54
N MET A 67 5.39 -7.70 14.27
CA MET A 67 4.28 -7.17 15.07
C MET A 67 3.37 -6.34 14.16
N ALA A 68 2.13 -6.80 14.01
CA ALA A 68 1.11 -6.18 13.16
C ALA A 68 0.00 -5.56 14.01
N ASP A 69 0.37 -4.58 14.84
CA ASP A 69 -0.59 -3.90 15.71
C ASP A 69 -1.56 -3.04 14.87
N PRO A 70 -2.86 -3.01 15.19
CA PRO A 70 -3.82 -2.13 14.52
C PRO A 70 -3.41 -0.67 14.75
N LEU A 71 -3.21 0.07 13.66
CA LEU A 71 -2.95 1.51 13.72
C LEU A 71 -4.24 2.28 13.39
N PRO A 72 -4.53 3.39 14.10
CA PRO A 72 -5.63 4.28 13.74
C PRO A 72 -5.46 4.78 12.30
N CYS A 73 -6.37 4.36 11.42
CA CYS A 73 -6.37 4.71 10.01
C CYS A 73 -7.62 5.52 9.65
N PRO A 74 -7.56 6.38 8.62
CA PRO A 74 -8.78 7.00 8.11
C PRO A 74 -9.68 5.93 7.47
N TYR A 75 -10.97 6.23 7.31
CA TYR A 75 -11.85 5.38 6.51
C TYR A 75 -11.40 5.33 5.04
N PHE A 76 -11.05 6.49 4.50
CA PHE A 76 -10.51 6.62 3.15
C PHE A 76 -9.67 7.88 2.98
N VAL A 77 -8.84 7.88 1.94
CA VAL A 77 -8.14 9.07 1.43
C VAL A 77 -8.66 9.40 0.04
N GLU A 78 -8.93 10.67 -0.21
CA GLU A 78 -9.28 11.20 -1.52
C GLU A 78 -8.14 12.02 -2.11
N LEU A 79 -7.93 11.87 -3.42
CA LEU A 79 -6.93 12.60 -4.18
C LEU A 79 -7.62 13.25 -5.37
N GLU A 80 -7.55 14.59 -5.46
CA GLU A 80 -7.94 15.32 -6.65
C GLU A 80 -6.83 15.18 -7.70
N ASN A 81 -7.11 14.47 -8.80
CA ASN A 81 -6.12 14.16 -9.83
C ASN A 81 -5.86 15.35 -10.77
N ARG A 82 -5.24 16.39 -10.25
CA ARG A 82 -4.83 17.61 -10.99
C ARG A 82 -3.66 18.28 -10.26
N PRO A 83 -2.83 19.10 -10.93
CA PRO A 83 -1.83 19.90 -10.25
C PRO A 83 -2.46 20.78 -9.16
N GLY A 84 -1.89 20.75 -7.95
CA GLY A 84 -2.41 21.46 -6.78
C GLY A 84 -3.70 20.85 -6.19
N GLY A 85 -4.15 19.70 -6.68
CA GLY A 85 -5.31 18.99 -6.14
C GLY A 85 -5.10 18.57 -4.69
N ARG A 86 -6.16 18.58 -3.88
CA ARG A 86 -6.07 18.20 -2.47
C ARG A 86 -5.90 16.69 -2.29
N VAL A 87 -5.10 16.33 -1.28
CA VAL A 87 -5.03 14.97 -0.74
C VAL A 87 -5.61 15.02 0.68
N THR A 88 -6.72 14.32 0.89
CA THR A 88 -7.57 14.50 2.08
C THR A 88 -7.90 13.15 2.72
N ALA A 89 -7.63 13.00 4.01
CA ALA A 89 -7.99 11.83 4.80
C ALA A 89 -9.27 12.08 5.61
N TRP A 90 -10.15 11.08 5.63
CA TRP A 90 -11.42 11.13 6.32
C TRP A 90 -11.44 10.16 7.50
N TYR A 91 -11.50 10.69 8.71
CA TYR A 91 -11.56 9.94 9.96
C TYR A 91 -12.94 10.09 10.62
N GLY A 92 -13.21 9.30 11.66
CA GLY A 92 -14.42 9.44 12.47
C GLY A 92 -14.51 10.77 13.21
N ASP A 93 -13.37 11.37 13.55
CA ASP A 93 -13.27 12.65 14.26
C ASP A 93 -13.18 13.87 13.32
N GLY A 94 -13.11 13.65 12.00
CA GLY A 94 -13.12 14.73 11.02
C GLY A 94 -12.16 14.53 9.84
N VAL A 95 -11.93 15.63 9.13
CA VAL A 95 -11.21 15.65 7.85
C VAL A 95 -9.85 16.29 8.03
N ARG A 96 -8.81 15.66 7.47
CA ARG A 96 -7.43 16.14 7.55
C ARG A 96 -6.83 16.28 6.15
N VAL A 97 -6.29 17.45 5.84
CA VAL A 97 -5.53 17.67 4.61
C VAL A 97 -4.11 17.13 4.80
N LEU A 98 -3.75 16.12 4.01
CA LEU A 98 -2.44 15.48 4.05
C LEU A 98 -1.42 16.22 3.18
N GLY A 99 -1.88 16.80 2.06
CA GLY A 99 -0.99 17.43 1.11
C GLY A 99 -1.66 17.83 -0.21
N ARG A 100 -0.84 17.87 -1.26
CA ARG A 100 -1.24 18.29 -2.60
C ARG A 100 -0.66 17.38 -3.67
N VAL A 101 -1.41 17.17 -4.74
CA VAL A 101 -0.91 16.53 -5.96
C VAL A 101 0.02 17.49 -6.67
N ILE A 102 1.29 17.12 -6.81
CA ILE A 102 2.32 17.85 -7.55
C ILE A 102 2.26 17.48 -9.02
N ARG A 103 2.16 16.16 -9.30
CA ARG A 103 2.02 15.63 -10.64
C ARG A 103 0.82 14.68 -10.69
N PRO A 104 -0.16 14.93 -11.57
CA PRO A 104 -1.32 14.05 -11.71
C PRO A 104 -0.97 12.77 -12.46
N LEU A 105 -1.80 11.76 -12.26
CA LEU A 105 -1.84 10.52 -13.00
C LEU A 105 -2.53 10.73 -14.36
N GLY A 106 -1.99 10.12 -15.42
CA GLY A 106 -2.58 10.15 -16.77
C GLY A 106 -2.61 8.79 -17.48
N GLY A 107 -1.86 7.79 -17.01
CA GLY A 107 -1.75 6.51 -17.71
C GLY A 107 -1.44 5.32 -16.80
N THR A 108 -1.36 4.14 -17.41
CA THR A 108 -0.98 2.88 -16.76
C THR A 108 0.38 2.39 -17.26
N GLY A 109 1.06 1.60 -16.45
CA GLY A 109 2.41 1.09 -16.67
C GLY A 109 2.52 -0.41 -16.44
N ARG A 110 3.71 -0.95 -16.73
CA ARG A 110 4.05 -2.35 -16.48
C ARG A 110 4.78 -2.46 -15.14
N PHE A 111 4.01 -2.65 -14.08
CA PHE A 111 4.54 -2.90 -12.74
C PHE A 111 4.30 -4.38 -12.43
N ASP A 112 5.30 -5.24 -12.61
CA ASP A 112 5.10 -6.69 -12.73
C ASP A 112 4.35 -7.33 -11.55
N GLY A 113 4.54 -6.81 -10.33
CA GLY A 113 3.82 -7.31 -9.16
C GLY A 113 2.30 -7.08 -9.20
N THR A 114 1.78 -6.24 -10.10
CA THR A 114 0.33 -6.05 -10.29
C THR A 114 -0.37 -7.33 -10.75
N ILE A 115 0.36 -8.32 -11.26
CA ILE A 115 -0.17 -9.64 -11.61
C ILE A 115 -0.87 -10.36 -10.43
N PHE A 116 -0.51 -10.02 -9.19
CA PHE A 116 -0.97 -10.72 -7.99
C PHE A 116 -2.28 -10.20 -7.39
N GLN A 117 -2.84 -9.11 -7.91
CA GLN A 117 -4.05 -8.49 -7.37
C GLN A 117 -4.99 -8.02 -8.48
N ASP A 118 -6.26 -7.83 -8.12
CA ASP A 118 -7.31 -7.48 -9.07
C ASP A 118 -7.41 -5.96 -9.29
N THR A 119 -8.19 -5.54 -10.28
CA THR A 119 -8.39 -4.13 -10.64
C THR A 119 -8.90 -3.31 -9.44
N GLY A 120 -8.32 -2.13 -9.24
CA GLY A 120 -8.68 -1.23 -8.13
C GLY A 120 -8.20 -1.72 -6.77
N ARG A 121 -7.18 -2.59 -6.72
CA ARG A 121 -6.54 -3.06 -5.49
C ARG A 121 -5.12 -2.52 -5.38
N ILE A 122 -4.63 -2.46 -4.15
CA ILE A 122 -3.21 -2.21 -3.88
C ILE A 122 -2.50 -3.55 -3.97
N ARG A 123 -1.35 -3.64 -4.66
CA ARG A 123 -0.52 -4.87 -4.64
C ARG A 123 0.66 -4.75 -3.71
N ALA A 124 1.18 -3.53 -3.55
CA ALA A 124 2.31 -3.26 -2.69
C ALA A 124 2.23 -1.84 -2.18
N ASN A 125 2.77 -1.67 -0.97
CA ASN A 125 3.07 -0.38 -0.43
C ASN A 125 4.39 -0.47 0.37
N HIS A 126 5.12 0.62 0.39
CA HIS A 126 6.31 0.80 1.21
C HIS A 126 6.49 2.30 1.49
N PRO A 127 7.51 2.72 2.27
CA PRO A 127 7.68 4.12 2.65
C PRO A 127 7.75 5.15 1.52
N GLY A 128 7.88 4.73 0.26
CA GLY A 128 7.96 5.63 -0.90
C GLY A 128 6.91 5.37 -1.98
N VAL A 129 6.08 4.33 -1.90
CA VAL A 129 5.20 3.96 -3.00
C VAL A 129 3.92 3.31 -2.49
N ILE A 130 2.81 3.64 -3.12
CA ILE A 130 1.59 2.82 -3.17
C ILE A 130 1.42 2.37 -4.62
N ASP A 131 1.37 1.07 -4.87
CA ASP A 131 1.24 0.47 -6.21
C ASP A 131 -0.19 -0.07 -6.41
N VAL A 132 -0.93 0.53 -7.34
CA VAL A 132 -2.35 0.29 -7.59
C VAL A 132 -2.54 -0.47 -8.89
N CYS A 133 -3.28 -1.58 -8.83
CA CYS A 133 -3.60 -2.41 -9.99
C CYS A 133 -4.71 -1.78 -10.83
N THR A 134 -4.51 -1.76 -12.15
CA THR A 134 -5.53 -1.42 -13.13
C THR A 134 -5.96 -2.62 -13.95
N SER A 135 -5.24 -3.74 -13.92
CA SER A 135 -5.58 -4.95 -14.65
C SER A 135 -6.28 -5.99 -13.77
N PRO A 136 -7.00 -6.97 -14.35
CA PRO A 136 -7.43 -8.17 -13.63
C PRO A 136 -6.24 -8.98 -13.09
N GLU A 137 -6.47 -9.71 -11.99
CA GLU A 137 -5.47 -10.65 -11.45
C GLU A 137 -5.02 -11.64 -12.55
N GLY A 138 -3.71 -11.87 -12.63
CA GLY A 138 -3.06 -12.64 -13.71
C GLY A 138 -2.59 -11.81 -14.90
N LEU A 139 -2.90 -10.51 -14.95
CA LEU A 139 -2.40 -9.57 -15.96
C LEU A 139 -1.63 -8.42 -15.31
N VAL A 140 -0.65 -7.87 -16.03
CA VAL A 140 0.17 -6.73 -15.56
C VAL A 140 -0.45 -5.41 -16.02
N GLY A 141 -0.60 -4.46 -15.10
CA GLY A 141 -1.15 -3.13 -15.35
C GLY A 141 -1.38 -2.38 -14.05
N GLY A 142 -0.79 -1.20 -13.91
CA GLY A 142 -1.01 -0.36 -12.74
C GLY A 142 -0.44 1.03 -12.83
N PHE A 143 -0.49 1.74 -11.71
CA PHE A 143 0.16 3.03 -11.51
C PHE A 143 0.64 3.17 -10.07
N GLN A 144 1.55 4.10 -9.84
CA GLN A 144 2.12 4.33 -8.51
C GLN A 144 1.78 5.73 -8.00
N ILE A 145 1.53 5.82 -6.70
CA ILE A 145 1.45 7.09 -5.97
C ILE A 145 2.71 7.17 -5.11
N ILE A 146 3.48 8.24 -5.26
CA ILE A 146 4.77 8.42 -4.57
C ILE A 146 4.83 9.76 -3.85
N PRO A 147 5.52 9.85 -2.70
CA PRO A 147 5.77 11.12 -2.05
C PRO A 147 6.84 11.88 -2.83
N LEU A 148 6.76 13.21 -2.75
CA LEU A 148 7.64 14.14 -3.46
C LEU A 148 9.11 13.84 -3.19
N GLU A 149 9.46 13.47 -1.96
CA GLU A 149 10.85 13.20 -1.57
C GLU A 149 11.39 11.93 -2.23
N HIS A 150 10.54 10.93 -2.46
CA HIS A 150 10.95 9.74 -3.22
C HIS A 150 11.11 10.04 -4.70
N ALA A 151 10.30 10.95 -5.26
CA ALA A 151 10.39 11.34 -6.67
C ALA A 151 11.75 12.00 -7.03
N PHE A 152 12.51 12.48 -6.05
CA PHE A 152 13.85 13.02 -6.25
C PHE A 152 14.98 11.98 -6.18
N SER A 153 14.69 10.71 -5.85
CA SER A 153 15.72 9.67 -5.86
C SER A 153 16.21 9.38 -7.28
N ARG A 154 17.45 8.89 -7.40
CA ARG A 154 18.06 8.60 -8.71
C ARG A 154 17.23 7.60 -9.51
N GLU A 155 16.68 6.56 -8.87
CA GLU A 155 15.82 5.59 -9.57
C GLU A 155 14.48 6.18 -10.03
N MET A 156 13.99 7.25 -9.39
CA MET A 156 12.68 7.83 -9.65
C MET A 156 12.66 9.05 -10.57
N LEU A 157 13.80 9.47 -11.12
CA LEU A 157 13.86 10.61 -12.05
C LEU A 157 12.96 10.43 -13.28
N GLY A 158 12.69 9.19 -13.68
CA GLY A 158 11.74 8.87 -14.75
C GLY A 158 10.28 9.25 -14.45
N ALA A 159 9.85 9.20 -13.18
CA ALA A 159 8.47 9.49 -12.78
C ALA A 159 8.03 10.92 -13.13
N TRP A 160 8.97 11.88 -13.16
CA TRP A 160 8.70 13.27 -13.57
C TRP A 160 8.35 13.42 -15.06
N LYS A 161 8.70 12.44 -15.89
CA LYS A 161 8.47 12.46 -17.35
C LYS A 161 7.35 11.52 -17.79
N MET A 162 6.90 10.64 -16.90
CA MET A 162 5.93 9.60 -17.20
C MET A 162 4.56 9.95 -16.62
N THR A 163 3.50 9.31 -17.12
CA THR A 163 2.11 9.56 -16.71
C THR A 163 1.57 8.49 -15.77
N GLN A 164 2.37 7.48 -15.47
CA GLN A 164 2.05 6.33 -14.60
C GLN A 164 2.36 6.55 -13.12
N TRP A 165 2.85 7.74 -12.77
CA TRP A 165 3.15 8.12 -11.40
C TRP A 165 2.37 9.38 -11.02
N MET A 166 1.61 9.28 -9.95
CA MET A 166 1.12 10.45 -9.23
C MET A 166 2.15 10.84 -8.17
N ILE A 167 2.57 12.10 -8.17
CA ILE A 167 3.50 12.64 -7.16
C ILE A 167 2.70 13.51 -6.20
N ILE A 168 2.80 13.23 -4.91
CA ILE A 168 2.15 14.03 -3.85
C ILE A 168 3.18 14.66 -2.93
N GLY A 169 2.99 15.93 -2.61
CA GLY A 169 3.83 16.68 -1.66
C GLY A 169 3.05 17.00 -0.39
N PRO A 170 3.76 17.22 0.74
CA PRO A 170 3.13 17.63 1.98
C PRO A 170 2.46 19.01 1.83
N GLU A 171 1.61 19.35 2.78
CA GLU A 171 1.13 20.73 2.91
C GLU A 171 2.31 21.67 3.17
N MET A 172 2.22 22.91 2.67
CA MET A 172 3.28 23.91 2.86
C MET A 172 3.63 24.05 4.35
N GLY A 173 4.93 23.94 4.66
CA GLY A 173 5.43 24.03 6.04
C GLY A 173 5.33 22.76 6.87
N LYS A 174 4.89 21.62 6.30
CA LYS A 174 4.90 20.31 6.96
C LYS A 174 6.09 19.46 6.54
N VAL A 175 6.36 18.44 7.35
CA VAL A 175 7.40 17.41 7.14
C VAL A 175 7.07 16.49 5.96
N ASP A 176 8.09 15.78 5.51
CA ASP A 176 8.07 14.82 4.41
C ASP A 176 6.94 13.78 4.51
N LEU A 177 6.39 13.39 3.35
CA LEU A 177 5.38 12.32 3.30
C LEU A 177 6.00 10.92 3.31
N LYS A 178 7.27 10.79 2.91
CA LYS A 178 7.98 9.50 2.88
C LYS A 178 7.99 8.83 4.25
N GLY A 179 7.46 7.60 4.32
CA GLY A 179 7.41 6.81 5.56
C GLY A 179 6.45 7.35 6.61
N THR A 180 5.59 8.31 6.28
CA THR A 180 4.60 8.86 7.21
C THR A 180 3.19 8.38 6.89
N GLY A 181 2.40 8.19 7.95
CA GLY A 181 1.01 7.79 7.84
C GLY A 181 0.12 8.95 7.37
N PRO A 182 -1.04 8.65 6.79
CA PRO A 182 -1.56 7.28 6.60
C PRO A 182 -1.14 6.64 5.27
N LEU A 183 -0.59 7.40 4.31
CA LEU A 183 -0.34 6.91 2.94
C LEU A 183 0.92 6.04 2.80
N PHE A 184 2.03 6.44 3.41
CA PHE A 184 3.34 5.78 3.24
C PHE A 184 3.83 5.06 4.49
N SER A 185 2.95 4.88 5.47
CA SER A 185 3.16 4.07 6.66
C SER A 185 1.82 3.70 7.27
N GLY A 186 1.75 2.54 7.91
CA GLY A 186 0.54 2.04 8.54
C GLY A 186 -0.35 1.22 7.61
N GLY A 187 -1.67 1.41 7.71
CA GLY A 187 -2.67 0.38 7.45
C GLY A 187 -2.96 0.00 6.00
N LEU A 188 -2.39 0.66 4.98
CA LEU A 188 -2.50 0.15 3.61
C LEU A 188 -1.72 -1.17 3.48
N LEU A 189 -2.26 -2.10 2.71
CA LEU A 189 -1.69 -3.44 2.50
C LEU A 189 -2.26 -4.04 1.21
N PRO A 190 -1.66 -5.11 0.66
CA PRO A 190 -2.18 -5.74 -0.55
C PRO A 190 -3.56 -6.40 -0.34
N GLY A 191 -3.68 -7.13 0.77
CA GLY A 191 -4.90 -7.84 1.16
C GLY A 191 -5.08 -9.17 0.42
N PRO A 192 -6.17 -9.90 0.70
CA PRO A 192 -6.41 -11.22 0.12
C PRO A 192 -6.54 -11.23 -1.41
N ALA A 193 -5.73 -12.04 -2.08
CA ALA A 193 -5.88 -12.36 -3.50
C ALA A 193 -7.04 -13.35 -3.73
N ARG A 194 -7.38 -13.66 -4.99
CA ARG A 194 -8.48 -14.60 -5.29
C ARG A 194 -8.21 -15.96 -4.63
N GLY A 195 -9.21 -16.46 -3.90
CA GLY A 195 -9.17 -17.76 -3.24
C GLY A 195 -8.51 -17.78 -1.85
N GLU A 196 -7.97 -16.65 -1.36
CA GLU A 196 -7.50 -16.57 0.03
C GLU A 196 -8.66 -16.28 0.99
N VAL A 197 -8.69 -17.02 2.09
CA VAL A 197 -9.64 -16.83 3.21
C VAL A 197 -8.80 -16.59 4.47
N LEU A 198 -9.20 -15.58 5.24
CA LEU A 198 -8.61 -15.26 6.54
C LEU A 198 -9.41 -15.93 7.67
N TRP A 199 -9.17 -15.53 8.91
CA TRP A 199 -9.76 -16.18 10.09
C TRP A 199 -11.30 -16.01 10.21
N ASP A 200 -11.87 -15.01 9.53
CA ASP A 200 -13.32 -14.82 9.44
C ASP A 200 -13.74 -14.10 8.13
N LEU A 201 -15.06 -13.95 7.97
CA LEU A 201 -15.69 -13.26 6.84
C LEU A 201 -15.17 -11.82 6.69
N TRP A 202 -15.21 -11.05 7.78
CA TRP A 202 -14.92 -9.62 7.78
C TRP A 202 -13.45 -9.33 7.49
N SER A 203 -12.57 -10.20 7.94
CA SER A 203 -11.14 -10.11 7.65
C SER A 203 -10.88 -10.48 6.19
N SER A 204 -11.52 -11.52 5.68
CA SER A 204 -11.38 -11.94 4.28
C SER A 204 -11.84 -10.86 3.29
N TYR A 205 -12.95 -10.17 3.59
CA TYR A 205 -13.50 -9.13 2.71
C TYR A 205 -12.97 -7.72 3.00
N GLY A 206 -12.86 -7.37 4.29
CA GLY A 206 -12.52 -6.04 4.76
C GLY A 206 -11.03 -5.76 4.77
N ARG A 207 -10.15 -6.78 4.94
CA ARG A 207 -8.69 -6.61 4.88
C ARG A 207 -8.18 -6.42 3.45
N LYS A 208 -8.97 -5.78 2.59
CA LYS A 208 -8.69 -5.60 1.17
C LYS A 208 -8.97 -4.16 0.75
N PRO A 209 -7.94 -3.30 0.67
CA PRO A 209 -8.13 -1.92 0.23
C PRO A 209 -8.83 -1.85 -1.12
N LEU A 210 -9.61 -0.80 -1.30
CA LEU A 210 -10.37 -0.56 -2.52
C LEU A 210 -10.06 0.83 -3.04
N VAL A 211 -9.62 0.90 -4.30
CA VAL A 211 -9.42 2.14 -5.02
C VAL A 211 -10.58 2.35 -5.98
N LEU A 212 -11.32 3.43 -5.75
CA LEU A 212 -12.36 3.93 -6.65
C LEU A 212 -11.88 5.16 -7.39
N ALA A 213 -12.52 5.46 -8.52
CA ALA A 213 -12.23 6.66 -9.29
C ALA A 213 -13.48 7.37 -9.78
N ARG A 214 -13.35 8.67 -10.02
CA ARG A 214 -14.32 9.46 -10.78
C ARG A 214 -13.75 9.74 -12.16
N SER A 215 -14.48 9.39 -13.20
CA SER A 215 -14.16 9.77 -14.58
C SER A 215 -14.95 11.01 -14.97
N LYS A 216 -14.25 12.04 -15.49
CA LYS A 216 -14.82 13.31 -15.98
C LYS A 216 -15.76 13.99 -14.97
N GLY A 217 -15.45 13.85 -13.68
CA GLY A 217 -16.30 14.39 -12.60
C GLY A 217 -17.62 13.65 -12.38
N GLY A 218 -17.82 12.49 -13.00
CA GLY A 218 -18.99 11.63 -12.78
C GLY A 218 -19.04 10.99 -11.38
N PRO A 219 -19.93 10.03 -11.14
CA PRO A 219 -20.04 9.34 -9.85
C PRO A 219 -18.77 8.52 -9.54
N TRP A 220 -18.63 8.14 -8.27
CA TRP A 220 -17.61 7.16 -7.87
C TRP A 220 -17.91 5.81 -8.50
N GLY A 221 -16.93 5.26 -9.21
CA GLY A 221 -17.01 3.95 -9.85
C GLY A 221 -15.75 3.13 -9.61
N LYS A 222 -15.80 1.87 -10.06
CA LYS A 222 -14.61 1.00 -10.07
C LYS A 222 -13.52 1.61 -10.95
N MET A 223 -12.26 1.33 -10.62
CA MET A 223 -11.15 1.61 -11.52
C MET A 223 -11.38 0.96 -12.90
N PRO A 224 -11.07 1.64 -14.01
CA PRO A 224 -11.11 1.03 -15.34
C PRO A 224 -10.11 -0.12 -15.43
N ALA A 225 -10.54 -1.23 -16.04
CA ALA A 225 -9.69 -2.39 -16.29
C ALA A 225 -8.77 -2.11 -17.49
N LEU A 226 -7.47 -1.91 -17.24
CA LEU A 226 -6.44 -1.56 -18.20
C LEU A 226 -5.19 -2.38 -17.92
N SER A 227 -4.66 -3.04 -18.95
CA SER A 227 -3.42 -3.82 -18.88
C SER A 227 -2.30 -3.17 -19.68
N GLY A 228 -1.06 -3.44 -19.28
CA GLY A 228 0.14 -2.93 -19.90
C GLY A 228 0.34 -1.42 -19.73
N ARG A 229 1.27 -0.90 -20.52
CA ARG A 229 1.55 0.54 -20.56
C ARG A 229 0.59 1.23 -21.52
N GLN A 230 -0.14 2.23 -21.03
CA GLN A 230 -1.03 3.09 -21.81
C GLN A 230 -0.94 4.52 -21.27
N ASP A 231 -0.25 5.40 -21.99
CA ASP A 231 0.21 6.69 -21.45
C ASP A 231 -0.92 7.71 -21.18
N HIS A 232 -2.07 7.55 -21.82
CA HIS A 232 -3.18 8.52 -21.77
C HIS A 232 -4.51 7.91 -21.28
N ALA A 233 -4.51 6.63 -20.89
CA ALA A 233 -5.75 5.90 -20.60
C ALA A 233 -6.48 6.38 -19.33
N LEU A 234 -5.83 7.16 -18.47
CA LEU A 234 -6.38 7.67 -17.21
C LEU A 234 -6.53 9.19 -17.17
N GLU A 235 -6.31 9.92 -18.28
CA GLU A 235 -6.45 11.38 -18.31
C GLU A 235 -7.87 11.87 -17.96
N GLY A 236 -8.88 11.03 -18.20
CA GLY A 236 -10.25 11.30 -17.80
C GLY A 236 -10.51 11.16 -16.29
N ILE A 237 -9.61 10.57 -15.51
CA ILE A 237 -9.81 10.38 -14.08
C ILE A 237 -9.58 11.70 -13.35
N THR A 238 -10.59 12.20 -12.67
CA THR A 238 -10.51 13.47 -11.93
C THR A 238 -10.25 13.29 -10.44
N HIS A 239 -10.64 12.14 -9.87
CA HIS A 239 -10.42 11.84 -8.46
C HIS A 239 -10.14 10.36 -8.25
N LEU A 240 -9.33 10.07 -7.24
CA LEU A 240 -9.13 8.73 -6.68
C LEU A 240 -9.63 8.72 -5.22
N ARG A 241 -10.17 7.59 -4.78
CA ARG A 241 -10.50 7.34 -3.38
C ARG A 241 -9.96 5.98 -2.98
N ILE A 242 -9.11 5.95 -1.95
CA ILE A 242 -8.49 4.74 -1.42
C ILE A 242 -9.15 4.45 -0.07
N TYR A 243 -9.94 3.39 0.00
CA TYR A 243 -10.50 2.88 1.25
C TYR A 243 -9.45 2.05 2.01
N TYR A 244 -9.32 2.33 3.30
CA TYR A 244 -8.44 1.56 4.17
C TYR A 244 -9.11 0.24 4.55
N PRO A 245 -8.29 -0.79 4.82
CA PRO A 245 -8.81 -2.08 5.21
C PRO A 245 -9.39 -2.01 6.63
N PHE A 246 -10.35 -2.89 6.90
CA PHE A 246 -10.89 -3.14 8.23
C PHE A 246 -11.01 -4.64 8.43
N THR A 247 -10.86 -5.12 9.65
CA THR A 247 -11.05 -6.56 9.98
C THR A 247 -12.19 -6.79 10.95
N MET A 248 -12.66 -5.72 11.59
CA MET A 248 -13.76 -5.77 12.54
C MET A 248 -15.10 -5.78 11.80
N GLU A 249 -16.04 -6.55 12.32
CA GLU A 249 -17.43 -6.53 11.88
C GLU A 249 -18.05 -5.14 12.11
N PRO A 250 -18.55 -4.47 11.07
CA PRO A 250 -19.27 -3.22 11.23
C PRO A 250 -20.49 -3.42 12.11
N LEU A 251 -20.69 -2.55 13.10
CA LEU A 251 -21.85 -2.55 14.00
C LEU A 251 -21.97 -3.77 14.94
N ARG A 252 -20.90 -4.56 15.12
CA ARG A 252 -20.87 -5.57 16.18
C ARG A 252 -20.94 -4.86 17.53
N ASP A 253 -22.14 -4.86 18.10
CA ASP A 253 -22.60 -4.30 19.39
C ASP A 253 -21.65 -3.27 20.03
N GLY A 254 -22.12 -2.02 20.20
CA GLY A 254 -21.39 -0.84 20.71
C GLY A 254 -20.78 -0.91 22.11
N ALA A 255 -20.36 -2.10 22.55
CA ALA A 255 -19.65 -2.43 23.77
C ALA A 255 -18.15 -2.71 23.56
N ASP A 256 -17.60 -2.61 22.33
CA ASP A 256 -16.15 -2.71 22.12
C ASP A 256 -15.44 -1.42 22.60
N PRO A 257 -14.51 -1.50 23.58
CA PRO A 257 -13.80 -0.34 24.12
C PRO A 257 -12.98 0.45 23.09
N SER A 258 -12.74 -0.05 21.87
CA SER A 258 -12.08 0.73 20.82
C SER A 258 -12.94 1.85 20.24
N HIS A 259 -14.26 1.86 20.51
CA HIS A 259 -15.16 2.99 20.23
C HIS A 259 -15.27 3.98 21.39
N ARG A 260 -14.63 3.72 22.54
CA ARG A 260 -14.39 4.74 23.54
C ARG A 260 -13.16 5.54 23.10
N LEU A 261 -13.42 6.61 22.37
CA LEU A 261 -12.49 7.73 22.28
C LEU A 261 -12.08 8.13 23.72
N PRO A 262 -10.80 8.44 23.99
CA PRO A 262 -10.48 9.25 25.16
C PRO A 262 -11.16 10.63 25.08
#